data_AF-A0A7W9Z7M1-F1
#
_entry.id   AF-A0A7W9Z7M1-F1
#
_cell.length_a   1.000
_cell.length_b   1.000
_cell.length_c   1.000
_cell.angle_alpha   90.00
_cell.angle_beta   90.00
_cell.angle_gamma   90.00
#
_symmetry.space_group_name_H-M   'P 1'
#
loop_
_entity.id
_entity.type
_entity.pdbx_description
1 polymer ?
#
loop_
_entity_poly.entity_id
_entity_poly.type
_entity_poly.pdbx_seq_one_letter_code
_entity_poly.pdbx_strand_id
1 'polypeptide(L)'
;MALLVDIFGYLSIILHGLVIVAQSMTLGGVMFLAFLLRPFAGVLSQGKELERRVARLTMFSALGLVLAELAGNGLQIAVLMSTVDLPLTNVIQASFAIAGAVKIFCAILLIPCLSARFSSSRVATLLALLICVAELTAATFTTHAYARLSDNTLLLLVEGLHQFGAAIWIGGIPCFVLVLGRLHDADGWRLVGARFSRMAMIGVGCIVVSGATMSVFYIGSLQGFYGTAYGVMVGAKIAMFLALLALGFSNFLVTERLRKKEDAPVKRLRRFAEIEIGIGFTIFFAAASLTSVPPAVDLTTDRVSLHEIAVRNAPAWPRFSSPDHDQLAVSQLQARLDDEAAHTQRAAALAIVPGSGIPPPRNAQDIAWSEYNHHWAGVFVLLIGLLALLNRAGVGWAKHWPLLFLVMAVFLLVRSDPEVWPLGSEGFWAAWRDVEVAQHRFFVLLILLFGMFEWAVRTGRLHHPNAALVFPLLVAVGGAMLLTHTHQISNVKDQLLIELTHTPLALSGVAAGWARWLELRLPGRGGRIAGWVWPVCFLLVGIILLWYREA
;
A
#
# COMPACT_ATOMS: atom_id res chain seq x y z
N MET A 1 -24.89 6.43 -8.31
CA MET A 1 -24.37 7.50 -7.45
C MET A 1 -24.22 7.04 -6.01
N ALA A 2 -25.25 6.44 -5.39
CA ALA A 2 -25.14 5.76 -4.09
C ALA A 2 -23.91 4.82 -3.99
N LEU A 3 -23.77 3.87 -4.93
CA LEU A 3 -22.60 2.97 -5.02
C LEU A 3 -21.25 3.69 -5.21
N LEU A 4 -21.24 4.89 -5.80
CA LEU A 4 -20.01 5.67 -5.99
C LEU A 4 -19.52 6.21 -4.64
N VAL A 5 -20.45 6.61 -3.77
CA VAL A 5 -20.16 7.10 -2.42
C VAL A 5 -19.61 5.97 -1.54
N ASP A 6 -20.18 4.76 -1.67
CA ASP A 6 -19.71 3.59 -0.91
C ASP A 6 -18.26 3.21 -1.26
N ILE A 7 -17.88 3.23 -2.55
CA ILE A 7 -16.50 2.93 -2.98
C ILE A 7 -15.55 4.12 -2.87
N PHE A 8 -16.06 5.33 -2.63
CA PHE A 8 -15.28 6.58 -2.76
C PHE A 8 -14.05 6.58 -1.87
N GLY A 9 -14.20 6.23 -0.58
CA GLY A 9 -13.09 6.24 0.37
C GLY A 9 -11.94 5.34 -0.08
N TYR A 10 -12.26 4.09 -0.43
CA TYR A 10 -11.28 3.14 -0.93
C TYR A 10 -10.64 3.57 -2.26
N LEU A 11 -11.44 3.95 -3.25
CA LEU A 11 -10.94 4.34 -4.57
C LEU A 11 -10.09 5.62 -4.51
N SER A 12 -10.47 6.57 -3.65
CA SER A 12 -9.71 7.80 -3.40
C SER A 12 -8.31 7.50 -2.87
N ILE A 13 -8.19 6.61 -1.88
CA ILE A 13 -6.89 6.20 -1.32
C ILE A 13 -6.02 5.52 -2.40
N ILE A 14 -6.59 4.62 -3.21
CA ILE A 14 -5.86 3.95 -4.29
C ILE A 14 -5.37 4.94 -5.35
N LEU A 15 -6.25 5.84 -5.82
CA LEU A 15 -5.89 6.85 -6.81
C LEU A 15 -4.85 7.82 -6.27
N HIS A 16 -4.97 8.23 -5.00
CA HIS A 16 -3.99 9.10 -4.37
C HIS A 16 -2.63 8.40 -4.21
N GLY A 17 -2.60 7.11 -3.84
CA GLY A 17 -1.37 6.32 -3.82
C GLY A 17 -0.69 6.24 -5.20
N LEU A 18 -1.47 6.05 -6.28
CA LEU A 18 -0.99 6.06 -7.65
C LEU A 18 -0.43 7.44 -8.08
N VAL A 19 -1.10 8.52 -7.67
CA VAL A 19 -0.61 9.89 -7.87
C VAL A 19 0.76 10.06 -7.20
N ILE A 20 0.92 9.72 -5.92
CA ILE A 20 2.18 9.87 -5.19
C ILE A 20 3.30 9.04 -5.84
N VAL A 21 3.01 7.79 -6.24
CA VAL A 21 3.97 6.92 -6.95
C VAL A 21 4.41 7.56 -8.28
N ALA A 22 3.45 7.95 -9.12
CA ALA A 22 3.73 8.50 -10.44
C ALA A 22 4.45 9.86 -10.37
N GLN A 23 4.05 10.71 -9.42
CA GLN A 23 4.69 11.99 -9.10
C GLN A 23 6.13 11.78 -8.66
N SER A 24 6.35 10.94 -7.66
CA SER A 24 7.67 10.64 -7.12
C SER A 24 8.60 10.08 -8.20
N MET A 25 8.12 9.12 -9.02
CA MET A 25 8.88 8.58 -10.15
C MET A 25 9.20 9.62 -11.22
N THR A 26 8.27 10.53 -11.50
CA THR A 26 8.47 11.58 -12.52
C THR A 26 9.53 12.58 -12.06
N LEU A 27 9.39 13.13 -10.86
CA LEU A 27 10.35 14.07 -10.27
C LEU A 27 11.71 13.39 -10.07
N GLY A 28 11.72 12.17 -9.51
CA GLY A 28 12.91 11.35 -9.33
C GLY A 28 13.63 11.07 -10.63
N GLY A 29 12.90 10.74 -11.70
CA GLY A 29 13.44 10.50 -13.03
C GLY A 29 14.04 11.75 -13.68
N VAL A 30 13.40 12.92 -13.54
CA VAL A 30 13.95 14.21 -14.00
C VAL A 30 15.26 14.52 -13.26
N MET A 31 15.28 14.38 -11.93
CA MET A 31 16.47 14.61 -11.12
C MET A 31 17.59 13.60 -11.40
N PHE A 32 17.25 12.34 -11.65
CA PHE A 32 18.20 11.31 -12.05
C PHE A 32 18.85 11.66 -13.40
N LEU A 33 18.07 12.13 -14.38
CA LEU A 33 18.59 12.60 -15.66
C LEU A 33 19.50 13.82 -15.47
N ALA A 34 19.03 14.83 -14.74
CA ALA A 34 19.72 16.11 -14.58
C ALA A 34 21.03 16.01 -13.78
N PHE A 35 21.03 15.29 -12.67
CA PHE A 35 22.15 15.27 -11.71
C PHE A 35 23.06 14.04 -11.81
N LEU A 36 22.62 12.98 -12.52
CA LEU A 36 23.38 11.75 -12.66
C LEU A 36 23.64 11.39 -14.12
N LEU A 37 22.62 11.24 -14.96
CA LEU A 37 22.86 10.60 -16.26
C LEU A 37 23.42 11.56 -17.31
N ARG A 38 22.83 12.75 -17.49
CA ARG A 38 23.26 13.74 -18.49
C ARG A 38 24.69 14.26 -18.26
N PRO A 39 25.13 14.59 -17.02
CA PRO A 39 26.50 15.06 -16.79
C PRO A 39 27.58 14.03 -17.10
N PHE A 40 27.24 12.73 -17.07
CA PHE A 40 28.19 11.63 -17.24
C PHE A 40 27.93 10.78 -18.49
N ALA A 41 27.00 11.18 -19.36
CA ALA A 41 26.63 10.42 -20.56
C ALA A 41 27.81 10.24 -21.54
N GLY A 42 28.78 11.17 -21.57
CA GLY A 42 29.98 11.05 -22.39
C GLY A 42 31.05 10.10 -21.82
N VAL A 43 30.99 9.78 -20.53
CA VAL A 43 31.94 8.87 -19.85
C VAL A 43 31.41 7.43 -19.84
N LEU A 44 30.09 7.27 -19.82
CA LEU A 44 29.45 5.96 -19.85
C LEU A 44 29.42 5.42 -21.29
N SER A 45 29.93 4.20 -21.49
CA SER A 45 29.93 3.48 -22.77
C SER A 45 28.55 3.43 -23.44
N GLN A 46 27.48 3.37 -22.64
CA GLN A 46 26.08 3.31 -23.09
C GLN A 46 25.29 4.60 -22.80
N GLY A 47 25.94 5.72 -22.49
CA GLY A 47 25.30 6.90 -21.90
C GLY A 47 24.09 7.44 -22.66
N LYS A 48 24.19 7.60 -24.00
CA LYS A 48 23.06 8.07 -24.84
C LYS A 48 21.86 7.12 -24.83
N GLU A 49 22.10 5.82 -24.84
CA GLU A 49 21.03 4.81 -24.83
C GLU A 49 20.36 4.74 -23.45
N LEU A 50 21.16 4.81 -22.38
CA LEU A 50 20.65 4.90 -21.01
C LEU A 50 19.79 6.15 -20.83
N GLU A 51 20.24 7.31 -21.32
CA GLU A 51 19.48 8.57 -21.25
C GLU A 51 18.10 8.42 -21.88
N ARG A 52 18.03 7.87 -23.10
CA ARG A 52 16.75 7.65 -23.80
C ARG A 52 15.81 6.72 -23.04
N ARG A 53 16.34 5.66 -22.41
CA ARG A 53 15.54 4.70 -21.65
C ARG A 53 15.01 5.29 -20.36
N VAL A 54 15.85 6.01 -19.62
CA VAL A 54 15.43 6.71 -18.40
C VAL A 54 14.41 7.80 -18.74
N ALA A 55 14.67 8.62 -19.76
CA ALA A 55 13.70 9.62 -20.22
C ALA A 55 12.36 9.00 -20.62
N ARG A 56 12.37 7.83 -21.29
CA ARG A 56 11.14 7.10 -21.62
C ARG A 56 10.40 6.60 -20.38
N LEU A 57 11.11 6.05 -19.40
CA LEU A 57 10.51 5.65 -18.13
C LEU A 57 9.87 6.85 -17.42
N THR A 58 10.57 7.98 -17.36
CA THR A 58 10.07 9.23 -16.78
C THR A 58 8.87 9.79 -17.55
N MET A 59 8.82 9.67 -18.89
CA MET A 59 7.65 10.04 -19.67
C MET A 59 6.45 9.14 -19.36
N PHE A 60 6.66 7.83 -19.20
CA PHE A 60 5.58 6.93 -18.80
C PHE A 60 5.07 7.21 -17.39
N SER A 61 5.94 7.57 -16.44
CA SER A 61 5.49 8.00 -15.12
C SER A 61 4.75 9.33 -15.17
N ALA A 62 5.17 10.28 -16.02
CA ALA A 62 4.47 11.55 -16.21
C ALA A 62 3.08 11.35 -16.81
N LEU A 63 2.95 10.45 -17.80
CA LEU A 63 1.65 10.05 -18.34
C LEU A 63 0.78 9.34 -17.29
N GLY A 64 1.39 8.47 -16.49
CA GLY A 64 0.73 7.84 -15.35
C GLY A 64 0.20 8.87 -14.35
N LEU A 65 0.97 9.94 -14.08
CA LEU A 65 0.56 11.04 -13.21
C LEU A 65 -0.64 11.80 -13.80
N VAL A 66 -0.61 12.11 -15.11
CA VAL A 66 -1.75 12.75 -15.80
C VAL A 66 -3.02 11.91 -15.65
N LEU A 67 -2.93 10.60 -15.91
CA LEU A 67 -4.08 9.70 -15.84
C LEU A 67 -4.61 9.53 -14.40
N ALA A 68 -3.70 9.36 -13.44
CA ALA A 68 -4.06 9.20 -12.04
C ALA A 68 -4.68 10.47 -11.45
N GLU A 69 -4.14 11.65 -11.78
CA GLU A 69 -4.71 12.94 -11.36
C GLU A 69 -6.05 13.23 -12.03
N LEU A 70 -6.20 12.95 -13.33
CA LEU A 70 -7.50 13.11 -14.00
C LEU A 70 -8.58 12.24 -13.35
N ALA A 71 -8.24 10.99 -13.03
CA ALA A 71 -9.15 10.07 -12.36
C ALA A 71 -9.43 10.50 -10.91
N GLY A 72 -8.40 10.83 -10.13
CA GLY A 72 -8.52 11.23 -8.72
C GLY A 72 -9.25 12.55 -8.54
N ASN A 73 -8.84 13.59 -9.27
CA ASN A 73 -9.48 14.90 -9.23
C ASN A 73 -10.91 14.82 -9.79
N GLY A 74 -11.12 14.09 -10.89
CA GLY A 74 -12.46 13.84 -11.44
C GLY A 74 -13.40 13.13 -10.47
N LEU A 75 -12.91 12.12 -9.75
CA LEU A 75 -13.66 11.44 -8.70
C LEU A 75 -14.05 12.39 -7.57
N GLN A 76 -13.11 13.18 -7.05
CA GLN A 76 -13.38 14.13 -5.97
C GLN A 76 -14.38 15.21 -6.40
N ILE A 77 -14.25 15.74 -7.63
CA ILE A 77 -15.21 16.70 -8.20
C ILE A 77 -16.60 16.07 -8.29
N ALA A 78 -16.71 14.86 -8.85
CA ALA A 78 -17.99 14.18 -9.01
C ALA A 78 -18.68 13.89 -7.67
N VAL A 79 -17.91 13.40 -6.68
CA VAL A 79 -18.44 13.14 -5.34
C VAL A 79 -18.89 14.44 -4.69
N LEU A 80 -18.06 15.49 -4.68
CA LEU A 80 -18.40 16.77 -4.05
C LEU A 80 -19.63 17.43 -4.68
N MET A 81 -19.74 17.41 -6.01
CA MET A 81 -20.94 17.88 -6.71
C MET A 81 -22.19 17.12 -6.27
N SER A 82 -22.08 15.79 -6.13
CA SER A 82 -23.23 14.94 -5.78
C SER A 82 -23.64 15.02 -4.31
N THR A 83 -22.69 15.19 -3.39
CA THR A 83 -22.96 15.17 -1.94
C THR A 83 -23.36 16.54 -1.41
N VAL A 84 -22.91 17.63 -2.04
CA VAL A 84 -23.17 19.01 -1.60
C VAL A 84 -24.13 19.74 -2.56
N ASP A 85 -24.55 19.10 -3.65
CA ASP A 85 -25.42 19.67 -4.69
C ASP A 85 -24.89 20.99 -5.27
N LEU A 86 -23.58 21.03 -5.53
CA LEU A 86 -22.89 22.20 -6.07
C LEU A 86 -22.72 22.11 -7.60
N PRO A 87 -22.87 23.22 -8.34
CA PRO A 87 -22.58 23.24 -9.77
C PRO A 87 -21.08 23.09 -10.04
N LEU A 88 -20.74 22.52 -11.20
CA LEU A 88 -19.35 22.29 -11.61
C LEU A 88 -18.49 23.55 -11.51
N THR A 89 -19.03 24.71 -11.88
CA THR A 89 -18.33 26.00 -11.86
C THR A 89 -17.79 26.38 -10.49
N ASN A 90 -18.48 25.97 -9.42
CA ASN A 90 -18.05 26.25 -8.06
C ASN A 90 -16.99 25.24 -7.62
N VAL A 91 -17.17 23.97 -7.97
CA VAL A 91 -16.27 22.89 -7.55
C VAL A 91 -14.90 22.98 -8.23
N ILE A 92 -14.82 23.35 -9.52
CA ILE A 92 -13.54 23.51 -10.22
C ILE A 92 -12.68 24.67 -9.71
N GLN A 93 -13.28 25.60 -8.94
CA GLN A 93 -12.59 26.71 -8.29
C GLN A 93 -12.03 26.32 -6.92
N ALA A 94 -12.36 25.14 -6.40
CA ALA A 94 -11.82 24.66 -5.14
C ALA A 94 -10.30 24.45 -5.24
N SER A 95 -9.58 24.72 -4.14
CA SER A 95 -8.11 24.65 -4.13
C SER A 95 -7.56 23.28 -4.55
N PHE A 96 -8.22 22.18 -4.16
CA PHE A 96 -7.81 20.84 -4.59
C PHE A 96 -7.94 20.66 -6.11
N ALA A 97 -9.01 21.18 -6.72
CA ALA A 97 -9.27 21.05 -8.14
C ALA A 97 -8.27 21.87 -8.97
N ILE A 98 -7.94 23.08 -8.50
CA ILE A 98 -6.91 23.93 -9.09
C ILE A 98 -5.53 23.29 -8.96
N ALA A 99 -5.17 22.81 -7.77
CA ALA A 99 -3.89 22.14 -7.54
C ALA A 99 -3.73 20.90 -8.43
N GLY A 100 -4.76 20.04 -8.51
CA GLY A 100 -4.79 18.88 -9.42
C GLY A 100 -4.63 19.28 -10.88
N ALA A 101 -5.31 20.34 -11.34
CA ALA A 101 -5.15 20.86 -12.69
C ALA A 101 -3.73 21.37 -12.98
N VAL A 102 -3.08 22.04 -12.03
CA VAL A 102 -1.67 22.48 -12.14
C VAL A 102 -0.73 21.28 -12.23
N LYS A 103 -0.94 20.23 -11.42
CA LYS A 103 -0.15 18.99 -11.48
C LYS A 103 -0.28 18.31 -12.83
N ILE A 104 -1.50 18.19 -13.36
CA ILE A 104 -1.78 17.64 -14.70
C ILE A 104 -1.04 18.46 -15.77
N PHE A 105 -1.16 19.79 -15.72
CA PHE A 105 -0.51 20.68 -16.67
C PHE A 105 1.02 20.55 -16.62
N CYS A 106 1.61 20.54 -15.43
CA CYS A 106 3.05 20.33 -15.25
C CYS A 106 3.51 18.98 -15.82
N ALA A 107 2.76 17.91 -15.54
CA ALA A 107 3.06 16.58 -16.04
C ALA A 107 3.02 16.51 -17.58
N ILE A 108 2.03 17.17 -18.22
CA ILE A 108 1.94 17.29 -19.68
C ILE A 108 3.15 18.07 -20.24
N LEU A 109 3.54 19.18 -19.61
CA LEU A 109 4.69 19.99 -20.05
C LEU A 109 6.03 19.26 -19.90
N LEU A 110 6.16 18.31 -18.97
CA LEU A 110 7.38 17.52 -18.82
C LEU A 110 7.62 16.54 -19.99
N ILE A 111 6.56 16.04 -20.64
CA ILE A 111 6.67 15.06 -21.73
C ILE A 111 7.56 15.57 -22.89
N PRO A 112 7.32 16.76 -23.49
CA PRO A 112 8.19 17.27 -24.55
C PRO A 112 9.62 17.55 -24.08
N CYS A 113 9.83 17.99 -22.83
CA CYS A 113 11.17 18.19 -22.24
C CYS A 113 11.98 16.89 -22.12
N LEU A 114 11.30 15.75 -22.03
CA LEU A 114 11.89 14.41 -21.95
C LEU A 114 12.00 13.71 -23.31
N SER A 115 11.43 14.30 -24.36
CA SER A 115 11.47 13.73 -25.71
C SER A 115 12.89 13.72 -26.29
N ALA A 116 13.20 12.75 -27.16
CA ALA A 116 14.52 12.62 -27.77
C ALA A 116 14.96 13.86 -28.58
N ARG A 117 14.01 14.70 -29.02
CA ARG A 117 14.26 15.93 -29.77
C ARG A 117 14.87 17.04 -28.90
N PHE A 118 14.53 17.10 -27.61
CA PHE A 118 14.91 18.20 -26.72
C PHE A 118 15.69 17.75 -25.48
N SER A 119 15.68 16.46 -25.14
CA SER A 119 16.17 15.89 -23.88
C SER A 119 17.60 16.30 -23.53
N SER A 120 18.52 16.37 -24.48
CA SER A 120 19.94 16.60 -24.13
C SER A 120 20.32 18.09 -24.02
N SER A 121 19.39 19.03 -24.20
CA SER A 121 19.68 20.46 -24.08
C SER A 121 19.71 20.94 -22.62
N ARG A 122 20.61 21.89 -22.30
CA ARG A 122 20.66 22.52 -20.97
C ARG A 122 19.37 23.27 -20.66
N VAL A 123 18.79 23.93 -21.65
CA VAL A 123 17.52 24.67 -21.52
C VAL A 123 16.37 23.73 -21.16
N ALA A 124 16.20 22.59 -21.87
CA ALA A 124 15.15 21.62 -21.53
C ALA A 124 15.36 21.00 -20.14
N THR A 125 16.61 20.81 -19.70
CA THR A 125 16.92 20.33 -18.35
C THR A 125 16.49 21.34 -17.29
N LEU A 126 16.83 22.62 -17.46
CA LEU A 126 16.44 23.69 -16.54
C LEU A 126 14.93 23.88 -16.51
N LEU A 127 14.27 23.89 -17.67
CA LEU A 127 12.81 23.95 -17.77
C LEU A 127 12.14 22.78 -17.05
N ALA A 128 12.62 21.55 -17.25
CA ALA A 128 12.07 20.38 -16.56
C ALA A 128 12.21 20.50 -15.03
N LEU A 129 13.35 20.98 -14.53
CA LEU A 129 13.55 21.21 -13.09
C LEU A 129 12.61 22.29 -12.55
N LEU A 130 12.40 23.39 -13.28
CA LEU A 130 11.46 24.44 -12.89
C LEU A 130 10.01 23.92 -12.86
N ILE A 131 9.63 23.09 -13.84
CA ILE A 131 8.30 22.45 -13.87
C ILE A 131 8.16 21.48 -12.69
N CYS A 132 9.19 20.72 -12.33
CA CYS A 132 9.17 19.88 -11.12
C CYS A 132 8.97 20.69 -9.84
N VAL A 133 9.53 21.89 -9.73
CA VAL A 133 9.30 22.77 -8.57
C VAL A 133 7.84 23.24 -8.52
N ALA A 134 7.27 23.63 -9.66
CA ALA A 134 5.86 24.03 -9.75
C ALA A 134 4.90 22.89 -9.42
N GLU A 135 5.18 21.69 -9.94
CA GLU A 135 4.44 20.46 -9.65
C GLU A 135 4.48 20.13 -8.15
N LEU A 136 5.68 20.10 -7.56
CA LEU A 136 5.86 19.82 -6.14
C LEU A 136 5.13 20.84 -5.26
N THR A 137 5.18 22.12 -5.63
CA THR A 137 4.45 23.18 -4.91
C THR A 137 2.95 22.93 -4.95
N ALA A 138 2.40 22.63 -6.13
CA ALA A 138 0.98 22.28 -6.27
C ALA A 138 0.60 21.03 -5.46
N ALA A 139 1.47 20.02 -5.42
CA ALA A 139 1.26 18.82 -4.60
C ALA A 139 1.20 19.10 -3.10
N THR A 140 1.93 20.11 -2.59
CA THR A 140 1.79 20.50 -1.17
C THR A 140 0.41 21.08 -0.85
N PHE A 141 -0.29 21.65 -1.84
CA PHE A 141 -1.61 22.27 -1.65
C PHE A 141 -2.74 21.25 -1.53
N THR A 142 -2.45 19.96 -1.75
CA THR A 142 -3.39 18.85 -1.55
C THR A 142 -3.13 18.08 -0.26
N THR A 143 -2.42 18.68 0.71
CA THR A 143 -2.04 18.04 1.98
C THR A 143 -2.63 18.76 3.18
N HIS A 144 -2.55 18.15 4.37
CA HIS A 144 -2.95 18.80 5.63
C HIS A 144 -2.26 20.15 5.85
N ALA A 145 -1.02 20.31 5.38
CA ALA A 145 -0.26 21.56 5.55
C ALA A 145 -1.00 22.79 4.99
N TYR A 146 -1.70 22.61 3.86
CA TYR A 146 -2.45 23.70 3.21
C TYR A 146 -3.70 24.10 4.01
N ALA A 147 -4.33 23.14 4.68
CA ALA A 147 -5.54 23.35 5.46
C ALA A 147 -5.28 23.88 6.88
N ARG A 148 -4.03 23.91 7.35
CA ARG A 148 -3.70 24.41 8.68
C ARG A 148 -3.94 25.92 8.79
N LEU A 149 -4.54 26.34 9.90
CA LEU A 149 -4.80 27.76 10.19
C LEU A 149 -3.56 28.48 10.76
N SER A 150 -2.66 27.74 11.41
CA SER A 150 -1.38 28.23 11.93
C SER A 150 -0.22 27.45 11.33
N ASP A 151 0.95 28.09 11.24
CA ASP A 151 2.20 27.46 10.80
C ASP A 151 2.18 26.83 9.39
N ASN A 152 1.14 27.14 8.61
CA ASN A 152 0.90 26.54 7.29
C ASN A 152 2.08 26.74 6.33
N THR A 153 2.67 27.93 6.29
CA THR A 153 3.86 28.20 5.45
C THR A 153 5.02 27.28 5.80
N LEU A 154 5.30 27.09 7.09
CA LEU A 154 6.35 26.18 7.54
C LEU A 154 6.01 24.73 7.14
N LEU A 155 4.77 24.31 7.39
CA LEU A 155 4.33 22.95 7.09
C LEU A 155 4.31 22.65 5.59
N LEU A 156 3.99 23.63 4.73
CA LEU A 156 4.08 23.50 3.29
C LEU A 156 5.53 23.30 2.83
N LEU A 157 6.48 24.06 3.40
CA LEU A 157 7.90 23.89 3.10
C LEU A 157 8.42 22.53 3.57
N VAL A 158 8.01 22.10 4.77
CA VAL A 158 8.38 20.82 5.36
C VAL A 158 7.81 19.65 4.55
N GLU A 159 6.55 19.74 4.12
CA GLU A 159 5.90 18.75 3.26
C GLU A 159 6.58 18.68 1.89
N GLY A 160 6.87 19.83 1.28
CA GLY A 160 7.63 19.90 0.03
C GLY A 160 9.02 19.28 0.16
N LEU A 161 9.72 19.53 1.27
CA LEU A 161 11.01 18.89 1.58
C LEU A 161 10.88 17.37 1.72
N HIS A 162 9.80 16.88 2.36
CA HIS A 162 9.53 15.45 2.51
C HIS A 162 9.31 14.77 1.16
N GLN A 163 8.41 15.32 0.34
CA GLN A 163 8.08 14.81 -0.99
C GLN A 163 9.28 14.90 -1.94
N PHE A 164 10.09 15.97 -1.87
CA PHE A 164 11.36 16.09 -2.59
C PHE A 164 12.34 14.96 -2.22
N GLY A 165 12.52 14.71 -0.92
CA GLY A 165 13.37 13.63 -0.44
C GLY A 165 12.91 12.25 -0.90
N ALA A 166 11.60 12.01 -0.86
CA ALA A 166 10.97 10.80 -1.37
C ALA A 166 11.16 10.62 -2.88
N ALA A 167 11.02 11.69 -3.66
CA ALA A 167 11.22 11.67 -5.12
C ALA A 167 12.68 11.36 -5.50
N ILE A 168 13.66 11.99 -4.83
CA ILE A 168 15.08 11.72 -5.11
C ILE A 168 15.45 10.29 -4.77
N TRP A 169 15.06 9.81 -3.59
CA TRP A 169 15.44 8.48 -3.14
C TRP A 169 14.59 7.43 -3.82
N ILE A 170 13.34 7.25 -3.39
CA ILE A 170 12.45 6.15 -3.83
C ILE A 170 12.04 6.33 -5.30
N GLY A 171 11.65 7.55 -5.70
CA GLY A 171 11.29 7.85 -7.08
C GLY A 171 12.43 7.67 -8.09
N GLY A 172 13.69 7.82 -7.64
CA GLY A 172 14.88 7.60 -8.45
C GLY A 172 15.30 6.13 -8.60
N ILE A 173 14.86 5.22 -7.72
CA ILE A 173 15.31 3.81 -7.71
C ILE A 173 14.92 3.06 -8.99
N PRO A 174 13.71 3.21 -9.58
CA PRO A 174 13.37 2.56 -10.84
C PRO A 174 14.36 2.91 -11.97
N CYS A 175 14.79 4.17 -12.04
CA CYS A 175 15.81 4.62 -12.99
C CYS A 175 17.17 3.99 -12.67
N PHE A 176 17.55 3.93 -11.39
CA PHE A 176 18.78 3.30 -10.93
C PHE A 176 18.83 1.79 -11.26
N VAL A 177 17.76 1.04 -10.99
CA VAL A 177 17.65 -0.40 -11.30
C VAL A 177 17.70 -0.64 -12.80
N LEU A 178 17.05 0.21 -13.60
CA LEU A 178 17.11 0.15 -15.06
C LEU A 178 18.56 0.33 -15.54
N VAL A 179 19.26 1.36 -15.06
CA VAL A 179 20.64 1.66 -15.47
C VAL A 179 21.61 0.56 -15.03
N LEU A 180 21.55 0.11 -13.76
CA LEU A 180 22.39 -0.99 -13.28
C LEU A 180 22.17 -2.28 -14.07
N GLY A 181 20.96 -2.53 -14.54
CA GLY A 181 20.64 -3.72 -15.34
C GLY A 181 21.21 -3.69 -16.77
N ARG A 182 21.76 -2.57 -17.23
CA ARG A 182 22.29 -2.38 -18.59
C ARG A 182 23.79 -2.10 -18.62
N LEU A 183 24.35 -1.58 -17.54
CA LEU A 183 25.79 -1.42 -17.42
C LEU A 183 26.52 -2.77 -17.44
N HIS A 184 27.65 -2.83 -18.14
CA HIS A 184 28.45 -4.04 -18.33
C HIS A 184 29.88 -3.93 -17.79
N ASP A 185 30.29 -2.73 -17.38
CA ASP A 185 31.63 -2.43 -16.89
C ASP A 185 31.64 -1.95 -15.44
N ALA A 186 32.72 -2.24 -14.73
CA ALA A 186 32.88 -1.93 -13.31
C ALA A 186 32.93 -0.42 -13.02
N ASP A 187 33.49 0.37 -13.95
CA ASP A 187 33.59 1.82 -13.80
C ASP A 187 32.22 2.49 -13.86
N GLY A 188 31.35 2.06 -14.77
CA GLY A 188 29.96 2.48 -14.84
C GLY A 188 29.19 2.15 -13.56
N TRP A 189 29.30 0.92 -13.05
CA TRP A 189 28.65 0.55 -11.78
C TRP A 189 29.13 1.39 -10.60
N ARG A 190 30.45 1.64 -10.52
CA ARG A 190 31.05 2.47 -9.48
C ARG A 190 30.58 3.92 -9.54
N LEU A 191 30.57 4.52 -10.73
CA LEU A 191 30.16 5.91 -10.93
C LEU A 191 28.67 6.09 -10.60
N VAL A 192 27.81 5.26 -11.18
CA VAL A 192 26.36 5.35 -11.01
C VAL A 192 25.97 5.02 -9.57
N GLY A 193 26.55 3.96 -8.98
CA GLY A 193 26.35 3.61 -7.57
C GLY A 193 26.71 4.74 -6.61
N ALA A 194 27.92 5.31 -6.74
CA ALA A 194 28.39 6.38 -5.84
C ALA A 194 27.62 7.70 -6.02
N ARG A 195 27.13 8.00 -7.22
CA ARG A 195 26.31 9.20 -7.47
C ARG A 195 24.90 9.02 -6.91
N PHE A 196 24.24 7.91 -7.25
CA PHE A 196 22.89 7.63 -6.76
C PHE A 196 22.85 7.50 -5.24
N SER A 197 23.85 6.85 -4.63
CA SER A 197 23.94 6.74 -3.17
C SER A 197 24.03 8.11 -2.48
N ARG A 198 24.74 9.09 -3.05
CA ARG A 198 24.78 10.47 -2.51
C ARG A 198 23.43 11.17 -2.64
N MET A 199 22.76 11.02 -3.78
CA MET A 199 21.42 11.54 -3.98
C MET A 199 20.44 10.94 -2.96
N ALA A 200 20.48 9.62 -2.78
CA ALA A 200 19.66 8.92 -1.79
C ALA A 200 19.94 9.39 -0.36
N MET A 201 21.19 9.61 0.04
CA MET A 201 21.53 10.15 1.37
C MET A 201 20.98 11.56 1.59
N ILE A 202 21.00 12.43 0.57
CA ILE A 202 20.35 13.75 0.63
C ILE A 202 18.84 13.57 0.82
N GLY A 203 18.22 12.69 0.04
CA GLY A 203 16.79 12.39 0.15
C GLY A 203 16.39 11.87 1.53
N VAL A 204 17.19 10.96 2.10
CA VAL A 204 17.03 10.47 3.48
C VAL A 204 17.12 11.62 4.48
N GLY A 205 18.10 12.51 4.35
CA GLY A 205 18.23 13.70 5.21
C GLY A 205 16.99 14.59 5.15
N CYS A 206 16.48 14.87 3.95
CA CYS A 206 15.25 15.62 3.74
C CYS A 206 14.05 14.94 4.44
N ILE A 207 13.89 13.62 4.29
CA ILE A 207 12.80 12.83 4.89
C ILE A 207 12.88 12.84 6.42
N VAL A 208 14.07 12.65 7.00
CA VAL A 208 14.26 12.60 8.46
C VAL A 208 13.94 13.96 9.09
N VAL A 209 14.50 15.04 8.54
CA VAL A 209 14.27 16.40 9.06
C VAL A 209 12.80 16.77 8.94
N SER A 210 12.21 16.58 7.76
CA SER A 210 10.80 16.92 7.54
C SER A 210 9.85 16.03 8.36
N GLY A 211 10.09 14.72 8.41
CA GLY A 211 9.28 13.76 9.16
C GLY A 211 9.32 14.00 10.66
N ALA A 212 10.49 14.36 11.21
CA ALA A 212 10.60 14.75 12.62
C ALA A 212 9.79 16.02 12.91
N THR A 213 9.91 17.06 12.07
CA THR A 213 9.13 18.28 12.21
C THR A 213 7.63 17.99 12.13
N MET A 214 7.16 17.27 11.10
CA MET A 214 5.75 16.89 10.98
C MET A 214 5.25 16.06 12.16
N SER A 215 6.08 15.18 12.72
CA SER A 215 5.70 14.39 13.91
C SER A 215 5.41 15.30 15.11
N VAL A 216 6.18 16.36 15.30
CA VAL A 216 5.92 17.35 16.36
C VAL A 216 4.59 18.06 16.13
N PHE A 217 4.32 18.53 14.91
CA PHE A 217 3.13 19.32 14.60
C PHE A 217 1.83 18.52 14.45
N TYR A 218 1.90 17.31 13.89
CA TYR A 218 0.71 16.49 13.60
C TYR A 218 0.41 15.44 14.68
N ILE A 219 1.39 15.03 15.49
CA ILE A 219 1.19 14.03 16.55
C ILE A 219 1.08 14.68 17.93
N GLY A 220 2.01 15.60 18.26
CA GLY A 220 1.97 16.46 19.44
C GLY A 220 2.12 15.77 20.81
N SER A 221 1.86 14.47 20.95
CA SER A 221 1.89 13.76 22.23
C SER A 221 2.12 12.24 22.07
N LEU A 222 2.58 11.57 23.14
CA LEU A 222 2.76 10.12 23.14
C LEU A 222 1.44 9.37 22.95
N GLN A 223 0.35 9.83 23.57
CA GLN A 223 -0.97 9.25 23.36
C GLN A 223 -1.48 9.50 21.94
N GLY A 224 -1.14 10.63 21.32
CA GLY A 224 -1.38 10.86 19.90
C GLY A 224 -0.71 9.79 19.02
N PHE A 225 0.49 9.34 19.40
CA PHE A 225 1.25 8.34 18.64
C PHE A 225 0.64 6.94 18.71
N TYR A 226 0.28 6.43 19.90
CA TYR A 226 -0.25 5.06 20.02
C TYR A 226 -1.79 4.97 20.01
N GLY A 227 -2.46 6.06 20.39
CA GLY A 227 -3.90 6.11 20.66
C GLY A 227 -4.70 6.78 19.54
N THR A 228 -4.12 6.92 18.34
CA THR A 228 -4.82 7.40 17.13
C THR A 228 -4.40 6.58 15.91
N ALA A 229 -5.32 6.46 14.94
CA ALA A 229 -5.08 5.82 13.65
C ALA A 229 -3.87 6.46 12.93
N TYR A 230 -3.86 7.79 12.89
CA TYR A 230 -2.77 8.58 12.32
C TYR A 230 -1.41 8.22 12.92
N GLY A 231 -1.31 8.15 14.25
CA GLY A 231 -0.08 7.82 14.95
C GLY A 231 0.42 6.40 14.69
N VAL A 232 -0.48 5.41 14.71
CA VAL A 232 -0.17 4.00 14.43
C VAL A 232 0.35 3.83 13.00
N MET A 233 -0.30 4.48 12.04
CA MET A 233 0.11 4.47 10.63
C MET A 233 1.47 5.17 10.42
N VAL A 234 1.74 6.26 11.15
CA VAL A 234 3.11 6.84 11.18
C VAL A 234 4.11 5.83 11.75
N GLY A 235 3.75 5.10 12.80
CA GLY A 235 4.57 4.00 13.34
C GLY A 235 4.89 2.92 12.29
N ALA A 236 3.89 2.52 11.49
CA ALA A 236 4.09 1.59 10.38
C ALA A 236 5.05 2.15 9.32
N LYS A 237 4.92 3.44 8.96
CA LYS A 237 5.85 4.12 8.04
C LYS A 237 7.26 4.19 8.61
N ILE A 238 7.43 4.45 9.91
CA ILE A 238 8.74 4.44 10.58
C ILE A 238 9.35 3.04 10.50
N ALA A 239 8.60 1.98 10.81
CA ALA A 239 9.10 0.61 10.72
C ALA A 239 9.58 0.24 9.30
N MET A 240 8.78 0.57 8.28
CA MET A 240 9.17 0.36 6.88
C MET A 240 10.35 1.25 6.46
N PHE A 241 10.41 2.50 6.93
CA PHE A 241 11.52 3.40 6.66
C PHE A 241 12.83 2.89 7.27
N LEU A 242 12.80 2.35 8.50
CA LEU A 242 13.97 1.71 9.11
C LEU A 242 14.41 0.47 8.32
N ALA A 243 13.46 -0.32 7.80
CA ALA A 243 13.79 -1.43 6.91
C ALA A 243 14.45 -0.95 5.60
N LEU A 244 13.95 0.13 5.00
CA LEU A 244 14.57 0.78 3.84
C LEU A 244 15.96 1.33 4.16
N LEU A 245 16.18 1.92 5.33
CA LEU A 245 17.50 2.39 5.75
C LEU A 245 18.48 1.22 5.92
N ALA A 246 18.04 0.08 6.46
CA ALA A 246 18.88 -1.11 6.56
C ALA A 246 19.28 -1.67 5.18
N LEU A 247 18.35 -1.69 4.22
CA LEU A 247 18.61 -2.07 2.82
C LEU A 247 19.54 -1.07 2.14
N GLY A 248 19.26 0.22 2.28
CA GLY A 248 20.05 1.32 1.73
C GLY A 248 21.48 1.34 2.29
N PHE A 249 21.65 1.13 3.58
CA PHE A 249 22.96 0.98 4.22
C PHE A 249 23.70 -0.25 3.69
N SER A 250 23.01 -1.39 3.55
CA SER A 250 23.59 -2.60 2.96
C SER A 250 24.06 -2.38 1.51
N ASN A 251 23.34 -1.55 0.76
CA ASN A 251 23.68 -1.14 -0.60
C ASN A 251 24.82 -0.10 -0.65
N PHE A 252 24.87 0.82 0.32
CA PHE A 252 25.98 1.74 0.51
C PHE A 252 27.29 0.99 0.75
N LEU A 253 27.29 -0.07 1.58
CA LEU A 253 28.47 -0.91 1.81
C LEU A 253 28.97 -1.60 0.53
N VAL A 254 28.09 -2.01 -0.38
CA VAL A 254 28.49 -2.55 -1.71
C VAL A 254 29.12 -1.44 -2.56
N THR A 255 28.51 -0.26 -2.55
CA THR A 255 28.98 0.91 -3.30
C THR A 255 30.36 1.35 -2.81
N GLU A 256 30.62 1.27 -1.50
CA GLU A 256 31.92 1.57 -0.90
C GLU A 256 33.02 0.58 -1.31
N ARG A 257 32.69 -0.72 -1.40
CA ARG A 257 33.63 -1.73 -1.94
C ARG A 257 33.97 -1.47 -3.40
N LEU A 258 32.95 -1.16 -4.22
CA LEU A 258 33.15 -0.74 -5.61
C LEU A 258 34.05 0.49 -5.70
N ARG A 259 33.86 1.49 -4.82
CA ARG A 259 34.70 2.70 -4.76
C ARG A 259 36.16 2.35 -4.47
N LYS A 260 36.41 1.39 -3.58
CA LYS A 260 37.75 0.87 -3.24
C LYS A 260 38.34 -0.09 -4.29
N LYS A 261 37.63 -0.35 -5.40
CA LYS A 261 38.00 -1.33 -6.44
C LYS A 261 38.14 -2.77 -5.91
N GLU A 262 37.39 -3.10 -4.86
CA GLU A 262 37.26 -4.46 -4.34
C GLU A 262 36.14 -5.22 -5.08
N ASP A 263 36.19 -6.56 -5.06
CA ASP A 263 35.10 -7.37 -5.58
C ASP A 263 33.81 -7.14 -4.76
N ALA A 264 32.71 -6.93 -5.48
CA ALA A 264 31.46 -6.49 -4.89
C ALA A 264 30.25 -7.13 -5.60
N PRO A 265 29.25 -7.62 -4.85
CA PRO A 265 28.11 -8.32 -5.45
C PRO A 265 27.09 -7.34 -6.05
N VAL A 266 27.37 -6.79 -7.25
CA VAL A 266 26.50 -5.82 -7.93
C VAL A 266 25.08 -6.36 -8.17
N LYS A 267 24.94 -7.67 -8.36
CA LYS A 267 23.62 -8.32 -8.44
C LYS A 267 22.81 -8.11 -7.15
N ARG A 268 23.45 -8.16 -5.97
CA ARG A 268 22.79 -7.90 -4.68
C ARG A 268 22.29 -6.47 -4.59
N LEU A 269 23.12 -5.50 -5.01
CA LEU A 269 22.75 -4.07 -5.06
C LEU A 269 21.44 -3.88 -5.84
N ARG A 270 21.35 -4.48 -7.02
CA ARG A 270 20.12 -4.43 -7.84
C ARG A 270 18.92 -5.11 -7.16
N ARG A 271 19.10 -6.30 -6.55
CA ARG A 271 17.98 -7.03 -5.92
C ARG A 271 17.44 -6.33 -4.67
N PHE A 272 18.30 -5.67 -3.91
CA PHE A 272 17.86 -4.88 -2.75
C PHE A 272 17.13 -3.63 -3.22
N ALA A 273 17.64 -2.95 -4.25
CA ALA A 273 16.95 -1.81 -4.85
C ALA A 273 15.55 -2.19 -5.41
N GLU A 274 15.36 -3.40 -5.97
CA GLU A 274 14.03 -3.88 -6.38
C GLU A 274 13.03 -3.94 -5.22
N ILE A 275 13.48 -4.25 -4.00
CA ILE A 275 12.63 -4.30 -2.80
C ILE A 275 12.47 -2.94 -2.17
N GLU A 276 13.49 -2.08 -2.25
CA GLU A 276 13.36 -0.69 -1.83
C GLU A 276 12.25 0.02 -2.63
N ILE A 277 12.11 -0.27 -3.94
CA ILE A 277 10.96 0.18 -4.74
C ILE A 277 9.66 -0.32 -4.14
N GLY A 278 9.59 -1.63 -3.87
CA GLY A 278 8.41 -2.29 -3.32
C GLY A 278 7.92 -1.70 -2.01
N ILE A 279 8.79 -1.67 -1.00
CA ILE A 279 8.49 -1.11 0.32
C ILE A 279 8.25 0.41 0.22
N GLY A 280 9.02 1.12 -0.61
CA GLY A 280 8.83 2.55 -0.84
C GLY A 280 7.46 2.88 -1.43
N PHE A 281 6.96 2.08 -2.37
CA PHE A 281 5.60 2.23 -2.89
C PHE A 281 4.56 1.90 -1.83
N THR A 282 4.76 0.87 -1.00
CA THR A 282 3.88 0.63 0.16
C THR A 282 3.82 1.83 1.09
N ILE A 283 4.95 2.50 1.37
CA ILE A 283 4.99 3.74 2.16
C ILE A 283 4.20 4.87 1.49
N PHE A 284 4.21 4.98 0.16
CA PHE A 284 3.41 5.99 -0.56
C PHE A 284 1.91 5.71 -0.46
N PHE A 285 1.50 4.46 -0.56
CA PHE A 285 0.12 4.06 -0.32
C PHE A 285 -0.30 4.33 1.14
N ALA A 286 0.55 4.01 2.12
CA ALA A 286 0.33 4.40 3.52
C ALA A 286 0.25 5.92 3.72
N ALA A 287 1.05 6.70 2.97
CA ALA A 287 0.98 8.16 2.98
C ALA A 287 -0.35 8.68 2.42
N ALA A 288 -0.84 8.09 1.32
CA ALA A 288 -2.15 8.42 0.77
C ALA A 288 -3.27 8.14 1.80
N SER A 289 -3.23 6.98 2.47
CA SER A 289 -4.19 6.63 3.52
C SER A 289 -4.14 7.60 4.71
N LEU A 290 -2.93 8.02 5.15
CA LEU A 290 -2.78 9.02 6.22
C LEU A 290 -3.48 10.35 5.94
N THR A 291 -3.53 10.79 4.67
CA THR A 291 -4.21 12.05 4.30
C THR A 291 -5.73 11.97 4.39
N SER A 292 -6.28 10.77 4.54
CA SER A 292 -7.72 10.51 4.72
C SER A 292 -8.14 10.40 6.19
N VAL A 293 -7.21 10.53 7.13
CA VAL A 293 -7.46 10.49 8.58
C VAL A 293 -7.01 11.82 9.20
N PRO A 294 -7.72 12.38 10.19
CA PRO A 294 -7.29 13.60 10.84
C PRO A 294 -5.91 13.43 11.51
N PRO A 295 -5.02 14.44 11.47
CA PRO A 295 -3.82 14.49 12.28
C PRO A 295 -4.13 14.18 13.75
N ALA A 296 -3.25 13.45 14.44
CA ALA A 296 -3.52 13.01 15.80
C ALA A 296 -3.70 14.18 16.79
N VAL A 297 -3.06 15.33 16.54
CA VAL A 297 -3.24 16.55 17.34
C VAL A 297 -4.67 17.09 17.28
N ASP A 298 -5.37 16.86 16.17
CA ASP A 298 -6.74 17.35 15.95
C ASP A 298 -7.79 16.40 16.56
N LEU A 299 -7.45 15.11 16.78
CA LEU A 299 -8.29 14.16 17.51
C LEU A 299 -8.02 14.28 19.02
N THR A 300 -8.76 15.14 19.73
CA THR A 300 -8.54 15.40 21.18
C THR A 300 -9.41 14.55 22.10
N THR A 301 -10.56 14.07 21.63
CA THR A 301 -11.42 13.10 22.30
C THR A 301 -11.27 11.71 21.68
N ASP A 302 -11.84 10.68 22.30
CA ASP A 302 -11.97 9.33 21.73
C ASP A 302 -10.64 8.66 21.33
N ARG A 303 -9.54 9.06 21.98
CA ARG A 303 -8.27 8.35 21.91
C ARG A 303 -8.34 7.06 22.71
N VAL A 304 -7.75 6.00 22.17
CA VAL A 304 -7.63 4.72 22.87
C VAL A 304 -6.53 4.80 23.93
N SER A 305 -6.81 4.29 25.12
CA SER A 305 -5.87 4.19 26.25
C SER A 305 -5.01 2.93 26.18
N LEU A 306 -3.87 2.92 26.85
CA LEU A 306 -3.03 1.71 26.98
C LEU A 306 -3.78 0.54 27.63
N HIS A 307 -4.73 0.81 28.53
CA HIS A 307 -5.53 -0.23 29.15
C HIS A 307 -6.44 -0.90 28.14
N GLU A 308 -7.16 -0.14 27.31
CA GLU A 308 -7.99 -0.67 26.23
C GLU A 308 -7.16 -1.50 25.25
N ILE A 309 -5.96 -1.02 24.86
CA ILE A 309 -5.03 -1.78 24.01
C ILE A 309 -4.59 -3.10 24.69
N ALA A 310 -4.26 -3.06 25.98
CA ALA A 310 -3.81 -4.23 26.71
C ALA A 310 -4.94 -5.27 26.85
N VAL A 311 -6.16 -4.84 27.18
CA VAL A 311 -7.33 -5.72 27.26
C VAL A 311 -7.65 -6.31 25.88
N ARG A 312 -7.49 -5.53 24.83
CA ARG A 312 -7.70 -5.95 23.45
C ARG A 312 -6.71 -7.03 23.01
N ASN A 313 -5.43 -6.83 23.31
CA ASN A 313 -4.34 -7.73 22.90
C ASN A 313 -4.04 -8.83 23.93
N ALA A 314 -4.84 -8.93 24.99
CA ALA A 314 -4.68 -9.98 26.00
C ALA A 314 -4.88 -11.36 25.35
N PRO A 315 -3.92 -12.30 25.50
CA PRO A 315 -4.05 -13.63 24.92
C PRO A 315 -5.32 -14.33 25.43
N ALA A 316 -6.15 -14.80 24.51
CA ALA A 316 -7.34 -15.58 24.79
C ALA A 316 -7.30 -16.89 23.99
N TRP A 317 -8.04 -17.90 24.46
CA TRP A 317 -8.20 -19.13 23.70
C TRP A 317 -9.05 -18.86 22.45
N PRO A 318 -8.64 -19.34 21.27
CA PRO A 318 -9.44 -19.22 20.05
C PRO A 318 -10.81 -19.90 20.21
N ARG A 319 -11.82 -19.25 19.66
CA ARG A 319 -13.20 -19.67 19.54
C ARG A 319 -13.33 -20.62 18.35
N PHE A 320 -13.55 -21.90 18.64
CA PHE A 320 -13.86 -22.93 17.64
C PHE A 320 -15.34 -23.35 17.64
N SER A 321 -16.19 -22.63 18.38
CA SER A 321 -17.64 -22.75 18.34
C SER A 321 -18.24 -21.50 17.70
N SER A 322 -18.92 -21.66 16.57
CA SER A 322 -19.65 -20.57 15.92
C SER A 322 -20.99 -20.35 16.62
N PRO A 323 -21.47 -19.10 16.73
CA PRO A 323 -22.88 -18.87 17.00
C PRO A 323 -23.76 -19.32 15.83
N ASP A 324 -25.04 -19.52 16.11
CA ASP A 324 -26.05 -19.87 15.10
C ASP A 324 -26.36 -18.67 14.20
N HIS A 325 -26.60 -18.94 12.91
CA HIS A 325 -26.80 -17.92 11.88
C HIS A 325 -28.06 -17.06 12.11
N ASP A 326 -29.11 -17.65 12.68
CA ASP A 326 -30.37 -16.99 13.01
C ASP A 326 -30.26 -16.00 14.19
N GLN A 327 -29.17 -16.08 14.96
CA GLN A 327 -28.90 -15.17 16.08
C GLN A 327 -28.14 -13.90 15.67
N LEU A 328 -27.65 -13.84 14.42
CA LEU A 328 -26.96 -12.67 13.88
C LEU A 328 -27.93 -11.49 13.72
N ALA A 329 -27.46 -10.27 13.95
CA ALA A 329 -28.34 -9.11 14.00
C ALA A 329 -29.06 -8.85 12.66
N VAL A 330 -28.35 -9.07 11.54
CA VAL A 330 -28.91 -8.96 10.19
C VAL A 330 -29.98 -10.02 9.96
N SER A 331 -29.72 -11.29 10.32
CA SER A 331 -30.69 -12.38 10.20
C SER A 331 -31.96 -12.11 11.02
N GLN A 332 -31.81 -11.64 12.25
CA GLN A 332 -32.93 -11.28 13.12
C GLN A 332 -33.71 -10.05 12.61
N LEU A 333 -33.04 -9.11 11.96
CA LEU A 333 -33.69 -7.96 11.33
C LEU A 333 -34.49 -8.41 10.11
N GLN A 334 -33.90 -9.25 9.25
CA GLN A 334 -34.58 -9.76 8.07
C GLN A 334 -35.82 -10.57 8.45
N ALA A 335 -35.71 -11.47 9.43
CA ALA A 335 -36.85 -12.24 9.93
C ALA A 335 -38.01 -11.34 10.40
N ARG A 336 -37.72 -10.25 11.12
CA ARG A 336 -38.73 -9.27 11.55
C ARG A 336 -39.38 -8.55 10.37
N LEU A 337 -38.60 -8.17 9.36
CA LEU A 337 -39.11 -7.53 8.15
C LEU A 337 -40.00 -8.47 7.33
N ASP A 338 -39.62 -9.75 7.26
CA ASP A 338 -40.39 -10.79 6.58
C ASP A 338 -41.72 -11.04 7.30
N ASP A 339 -41.71 -11.10 8.64
CA ASP A 339 -42.93 -11.24 9.46
C ASP A 339 -43.87 -10.03 9.31
N GLU A 340 -43.33 -8.80 9.35
CA GLU A 340 -44.10 -7.57 9.13
C GLU A 340 -44.72 -7.52 7.73
N ALA A 341 -43.96 -7.94 6.71
CA ALA A 341 -44.44 -8.02 5.34
C ALA A 341 -45.55 -9.05 5.17
N ALA A 342 -45.43 -10.21 5.84
CA ALA A 342 -46.47 -11.22 5.87
C ALA A 342 -47.76 -10.71 6.54
N HIS A 343 -47.64 -9.97 7.65
CA HIS A 343 -48.78 -9.37 8.35
C HIS A 343 -49.44 -8.23 7.54
N THR A 344 -48.66 -7.45 6.81
CA THR A 344 -49.15 -6.29 6.05
C THR A 344 -49.47 -6.60 4.59
N GLN A 345 -49.26 -7.84 4.13
CA GLN A 345 -49.37 -8.29 2.73
C GLN A 345 -48.57 -7.41 1.76
N ARG A 346 -47.39 -6.95 2.20
CA ARG A 346 -46.45 -6.17 1.39
C ARG A 346 -45.25 -7.01 0.99
N ALA A 347 -44.46 -6.52 0.04
CA ALA A 347 -43.16 -7.10 -0.23
C ALA A 347 -42.22 -6.85 0.96
N ALA A 348 -41.46 -7.87 1.36
CA ALA A 348 -40.46 -7.74 2.40
C ALA A 348 -39.37 -6.76 2.00
N ALA A 349 -39.05 -5.82 2.89
CA ALA A 349 -37.88 -4.99 2.76
C ALA A 349 -36.62 -5.81 3.05
N LEU A 350 -35.50 -5.41 2.46
CA LEU A 350 -34.20 -6.01 2.77
C LEU A 350 -33.61 -5.34 4.01
N ALA A 351 -33.05 -6.16 4.90
CA ALA A 351 -32.34 -5.71 6.10
C ALA A 351 -31.11 -4.86 5.74
N ILE A 352 -30.48 -5.15 4.59
CA ILE A 352 -29.38 -4.37 4.02
C ILE A 352 -29.80 -3.85 2.65
N VAL A 353 -29.65 -2.54 2.45
CA VAL A 353 -29.88 -1.90 1.16
C VAL A 353 -28.52 -1.40 0.65
N PRO A 354 -27.94 -2.04 -0.39
CA PRO A 354 -26.69 -1.59 -0.99
C PRO A 354 -26.78 -0.14 -1.45
N GLY A 355 -25.79 0.70 -1.14
CA GLY A 355 -25.85 2.13 -1.44
C GLY A 355 -26.54 3.00 -0.39
N SER A 356 -27.09 2.44 0.69
CA SER A 356 -27.79 3.24 1.70
C SER A 356 -26.85 4.06 2.59
N GLY A 357 -25.57 3.68 2.68
CA GLY A 357 -24.60 4.27 3.60
C GLY A 357 -24.90 3.99 5.08
N ILE A 358 -25.89 3.13 5.37
CA ILE A 358 -26.25 2.74 6.74
C ILE A 358 -25.47 1.46 7.08
N PRO A 359 -24.61 1.48 8.11
CA PRO A 359 -23.87 0.29 8.52
C PRO A 359 -24.84 -0.80 9.01
N PRO A 360 -24.55 -2.08 8.74
CA PRO A 360 -25.41 -3.17 9.18
C PRO A 360 -25.48 -3.22 10.71
N PRO A 361 -26.62 -3.66 11.28
CA PRO A 361 -26.74 -3.83 12.72
C PRO A 361 -25.73 -4.86 13.22
N ARG A 362 -25.16 -4.63 14.41
CA ARG A 362 -24.23 -5.55 15.09
C ARG A 362 -24.69 -5.87 16.50
N ASN A 363 -24.53 -7.11 16.91
CA ASN A 363 -24.75 -7.63 18.25
C ASN A 363 -23.56 -8.50 18.71
N ALA A 364 -23.64 -9.09 19.91
CA ALA A 364 -22.57 -9.92 20.47
C ALA A 364 -22.29 -11.20 19.66
N GLN A 365 -23.28 -11.72 18.93
CA GLN A 365 -23.14 -12.89 18.08
C GLN A 365 -22.41 -12.54 16.78
N ASP A 366 -22.61 -11.34 16.21
CA ASP A 366 -21.83 -10.87 15.06
C ASP A 366 -20.33 -10.76 15.42
N ILE A 367 -20.03 -10.27 16.64
CA ILE A 367 -18.66 -10.24 17.17
C ILE A 367 -18.10 -11.67 17.28
N ALA A 368 -18.85 -12.59 17.89
CA ALA A 368 -18.41 -13.98 18.01
C ALA A 368 -18.27 -14.71 16.66
N TRP A 369 -19.10 -14.37 15.67
CA TRP A 369 -19.02 -14.88 14.30
C TRP A 369 -17.73 -14.41 13.62
N SER A 370 -17.41 -13.11 13.73
CA SER A 370 -16.17 -12.55 13.20
C SER A 370 -14.94 -13.16 13.87
N GLU A 371 -14.91 -13.24 15.20
CA GLU A 371 -13.80 -13.86 15.95
C GLU A 371 -13.55 -15.30 15.50
N TYR A 372 -14.62 -16.12 15.39
CA TYR A 372 -14.52 -17.49 14.90
C TYR A 372 -13.90 -17.55 13.49
N ASN A 373 -14.34 -16.68 12.58
CA ASN A 373 -13.82 -16.64 11.21
C ASN A 373 -12.33 -16.25 11.19
N HIS A 374 -11.92 -15.25 11.98
CA HIS A 374 -10.53 -14.85 12.13
C HIS A 374 -9.67 -15.95 12.74
N HIS A 375 -10.16 -16.66 13.76
CA HIS A 375 -9.42 -17.76 14.41
C HIS A 375 -9.19 -18.93 13.45
N TRP A 376 -10.19 -19.33 12.66
CA TRP A 376 -10.01 -20.35 11.62
C TRP A 376 -9.08 -19.91 10.50
N ALA A 377 -9.17 -18.66 10.03
CA ALA A 377 -8.19 -18.09 9.12
C ALA A 377 -6.78 -18.15 9.71
N GLY A 378 -6.64 -17.86 11.01
CA GLY A 378 -5.40 -18.00 11.76
C GLY A 378 -4.84 -19.42 11.75
N VAL A 379 -5.67 -20.44 11.96
CA VAL A 379 -5.28 -21.86 11.84
C VAL A 379 -4.75 -22.16 10.44
N PHE A 380 -5.48 -21.78 9.39
CA PHE A 380 -5.04 -22.03 8.00
C PHE A 380 -3.70 -21.37 7.70
N VAL A 381 -3.54 -20.09 8.03
CA VAL A 381 -2.30 -19.35 7.75
C VAL A 381 -1.13 -19.86 8.58
N LEU A 382 -1.37 -20.26 9.85
CA LEU A 382 -0.36 -20.90 10.70
C LEU A 382 0.11 -22.23 10.10
N LEU A 383 -0.82 -23.08 9.68
CA LEU A 383 -0.50 -24.37 9.03
C LEU A 383 0.27 -24.17 7.72
N ILE A 384 -0.12 -23.17 6.91
CA ILE A 384 0.60 -22.79 5.69
C ILE A 384 2.05 -22.42 6.02
N GLY A 385 2.27 -21.56 7.02
CA GLY A 385 3.61 -21.17 7.47
C GLY A 385 4.44 -22.36 7.97
N LEU A 386 3.84 -23.24 8.78
CA LEU A 386 4.49 -24.43 9.32
C LEU A 386 4.90 -25.40 8.22
N LEU A 387 4.00 -25.72 7.29
CA LEU A 387 4.29 -26.62 6.17
C LEU A 387 5.32 -26.00 5.21
N ALA A 388 5.28 -24.69 5.00
CA ALA A 388 6.32 -24.00 4.22
C ALA A 388 7.71 -24.13 4.86
N LEU A 389 7.81 -24.03 6.19
CA LEU A 389 9.05 -24.28 6.93
C LEU A 389 9.49 -25.75 6.87
N LEU A 390 8.57 -26.70 7.04
CA LEU A 390 8.87 -28.13 6.94
C LEU A 390 9.39 -28.50 5.55
N ASN A 391 8.75 -28.00 4.49
CA ASN A 391 9.22 -28.19 3.12
C ASN A 391 10.65 -27.64 2.95
N ARG A 392 10.92 -26.47 3.51
CA ARG A 392 12.25 -25.88 3.51
C ARG A 392 13.28 -26.71 4.30
N ALA A 393 12.87 -27.34 5.38
CA ALA A 393 13.68 -28.24 6.19
C ALA A 393 13.92 -29.61 5.52
N GLY A 394 13.36 -29.86 4.33
CA GLY A 394 13.57 -31.08 3.54
C GLY A 394 12.41 -32.07 3.54
N VAL A 395 11.29 -31.73 4.18
CA VAL A 395 10.09 -32.59 4.19
C VAL A 395 9.36 -32.49 2.85
N GLY A 396 9.65 -33.43 1.94
CA GLY A 396 9.23 -33.33 0.53
C GLY A 396 7.72 -33.28 0.26
N TRP A 397 6.88 -33.90 1.11
CA TRP A 397 5.42 -33.86 0.93
C TRP A 397 4.83 -32.49 1.30
N ALA A 398 5.50 -31.72 2.17
CA ALA A 398 5.02 -30.43 2.63
C ALA A 398 5.02 -29.37 1.51
N LYS A 399 5.61 -29.65 0.33
CA LYS A 399 5.51 -28.80 -0.88
C LYS A 399 4.07 -28.51 -1.34
N HIS A 400 3.10 -29.29 -0.88
CA HIS A 400 1.68 -29.14 -1.20
C HIS A 400 0.92 -28.16 -0.29
N TRP A 401 1.63 -27.47 0.63
CA TRP A 401 1.07 -26.42 1.48
C TRP A 401 0.15 -25.39 0.78
N PRO A 402 0.35 -24.99 -0.51
CA PRO A 402 -0.54 -23.99 -1.12
C PRO A 402 -1.98 -24.49 -1.31
N LEU A 403 -2.23 -25.81 -1.23
CA LEU A 403 -3.57 -26.37 -1.29
C LEU A 403 -4.46 -25.92 -0.12
N LEU A 404 -3.87 -25.56 1.01
CA LEU A 404 -4.61 -25.00 2.15
C LEU A 404 -5.27 -23.67 1.83
N PHE A 405 -4.74 -22.90 0.87
CA PHE A 405 -5.43 -21.69 0.39
C PHE A 405 -6.77 -22.01 -0.28
N LEU A 406 -6.89 -23.15 -0.96
CA LEU A 406 -8.18 -23.54 -1.55
C LEU A 406 -9.21 -23.87 -0.47
N VAL A 407 -8.79 -24.59 0.57
CA VAL A 407 -9.65 -24.91 1.71
C VAL A 407 -10.09 -23.63 2.42
N MET A 408 -9.15 -22.71 2.67
CA MET A 408 -9.43 -21.41 3.27
C MET A 408 -10.35 -20.56 2.39
N ALA A 409 -10.18 -20.57 1.06
CA ALA A 409 -11.04 -19.81 0.16
C ALA A 409 -12.48 -20.35 0.14
N VAL A 410 -12.67 -21.68 0.19
CA VAL A 410 -14.00 -22.28 0.34
C VAL A 410 -14.62 -21.89 1.68
N PHE A 411 -13.82 -21.91 2.76
CA PHE A 411 -14.27 -21.45 4.08
C PHE A 411 -14.75 -19.99 4.04
N LEU A 412 -13.94 -19.08 3.49
CA LEU A 412 -14.28 -17.66 3.37
C LEU A 412 -15.50 -17.44 2.46
N LEU A 413 -15.61 -18.14 1.33
CA LEU A 413 -16.77 -18.03 0.42
C LEU A 413 -18.09 -18.33 1.14
N VAL A 414 -18.08 -19.27 2.08
CA VAL A 414 -19.27 -19.68 2.82
C VAL A 414 -19.55 -18.76 4.01
N ARG A 415 -18.51 -18.21 4.65
CA ARG A 415 -18.62 -17.63 6.00
C ARG A 415 -18.41 -16.13 6.10
N SER A 416 -17.75 -15.51 5.11
CA SER A 416 -17.42 -14.08 5.14
C SER A 416 -18.66 -13.20 5.20
N ASP A 417 -19.68 -13.55 4.40
CA ASP A 417 -20.90 -12.76 4.20
C ASP A 417 -22.12 -13.58 4.66
N PRO A 418 -22.53 -13.53 5.95
CA PRO A 418 -23.60 -14.38 6.48
C PRO A 418 -24.97 -14.09 5.83
N GLU A 419 -25.22 -12.87 5.37
CA GLU A 419 -26.44 -12.44 4.70
C GLU A 419 -26.59 -12.99 3.27
N VAL A 420 -25.51 -13.54 2.71
CA VAL A 420 -25.44 -13.96 1.32
C VAL A 420 -25.45 -15.48 1.18
N TRP A 421 -25.98 -15.97 0.05
CA TRP A 421 -25.86 -17.38 -0.33
C TRP A 421 -24.40 -17.88 -0.17
N PRO A 422 -24.17 -19.05 0.45
CA PRO A 422 -25.15 -20.10 0.72
C PRO A 422 -25.88 -20.00 2.07
N LEU A 423 -25.52 -19.07 2.95
CA LEU A 423 -26.07 -19.01 4.31
C LEU A 423 -27.31 -18.11 4.42
N GLY A 424 -27.27 -16.94 3.79
CA GLY A 424 -28.33 -15.95 3.91
C GLY A 424 -29.34 -15.94 2.77
N SER A 425 -30.32 -15.06 2.91
CA SER A 425 -31.45 -14.91 1.98
C SER A 425 -31.09 -14.18 0.69
N GLU A 426 -29.97 -13.44 0.66
CA GLU A 426 -29.56 -12.74 -0.55
C GLU A 426 -29.02 -13.70 -1.62
N GLY A 427 -29.60 -13.58 -2.82
CA GLY A 427 -29.20 -14.39 -3.97
C GLY A 427 -27.78 -14.09 -4.44
N PHE A 428 -27.06 -15.12 -4.91
CA PHE A 428 -25.67 -15.02 -5.34
C PHE A 428 -25.39 -13.83 -6.27
N TRP A 429 -26.20 -13.61 -7.30
CA TRP A 429 -25.96 -12.52 -8.25
C TRP A 429 -26.35 -11.13 -7.73
N ALA A 430 -27.33 -11.05 -6.83
CA ALA A 430 -27.79 -9.78 -6.27
C ALA A 430 -26.72 -9.15 -5.38
N ALA A 431 -26.03 -9.97 -4.59
CA ALA A 431 -25.03 -9.52 -3.64
C ALA A 431 -23.78 -8.88 -4.27
N TRP A 432 -23.52 -9.05 -5.58
CA TRP A 432 -22.44 -8.33 -6.28
C TRP A 432 -22.66 -6.81 -6.37
N ARG A 433 -23.88 -6.34 -6.06
CA ARG A 433 -24.17 -4.91 -5.95
C ARG A 433 -23.64 -4.32 -4.65
N ASP A 434 -23.47 -5.14 -3.63
CA ASP A 434 -22.79 -4.73 -2.41
C ASP A 434 -21.28 -4.72 -2.65
N VAL A 435 -20.65 -3.58 -2.32
CA VAL A 435 -19.23 -3.35 -2.52
C VAL A 435 -18.39 -4.26 -1.64
N GLU A 436 -18.79 -4.45 -0.39
CA GLU A 436 -18.06 -5.26 0.60
C GLU A 436 -18.09 -6.73 0.17
N VAL A 437 -19.26 -7.23 -0.19
CA VAL A 437 -19.41 -8.61 -0.72
C VAL A 437 -18.62 -8.79 -2.02
N ALA A 438 -18.66 -7.81 -2.93
CA ALA A 438 -17.88 -7.87 -4.16
C ALA A 438 -16.37 -7.92 -3.88
N GLN A 439 -15.88 -7.17 -2.88
CA GLN A 439 -14.49 -7.23 -2.43
C GLN A 439 -14.14 -8.60 -1.84
N HIS A 440 -14.94 -9.12 -0.90
CA HIS A 440 -14.72 -10.43 -0.31
C HIS A 440 -14.66 -11.54 -1.36
N ARG A 441 -15.60 -11.56 -2.32
CA ARG A 441 -15.63 -12.54 -3.40
C ARG A 441 -14.45 -12.41 -4.36
N PHE A 442 -14.05 -11.17 -4.67
CA PHE A 442 -12.84 -10.94 -5.44
C PHE A 442 -11.62 -11.51 -4.72
N PHE A 443 -11.46 -11.27 -3.41
CA PHE A 443 -10.38 -11.84 -2.62
C PHE A 443 -10.43 -13.37 -2.53
N VAL A 444 -11.61 -13.99 -2.43
CA VAL A 444 -11.77 -15.45 -2.47
C VAL A 444 -11.28 -16.01 -3.80
N LEU A 445 -11.72 -15.45 -4.93
CA LEU A 445 -11.26 -15.86 -6.26
C LEU A 445 -9.75 -15.72 -6.38
N LEU A 446 -9.23 -14.61 -5.86
CA LEU A 446 -7.83 -14.28 -5.86
C LEU A 446 -7.02 -15.33 -5.07
N ILE A 447 -7.44 -15.69 -3.86
CA ILE A 447 -6.82 -16.74 -3.04
C ILE A 447 -6.85 -18.10 -3.73
N LEU A 448 -7.96 -18.46 -4.39
CA LEU A 448 -8.07 -19.72 -5.16
C LEU A 448 -7.04 -19.79 -6.28
N LEU A 449 -7.02 -18.75 -7.13
CA LEU A 449 -6.07 -18.65 -8.23
C LEU A 449 -4.63 -18.72 -7.71
N PHE A 450 -4.36 -18.08 -6.57
CA PHE A 450 -3.03 -18.06 -5.96
C PHE A 450 -2.60 -19.43 -5.43
N GLY A 451 -3.48 -20.10 -4.69
CA GLY A 451 -3.23 -21.44 -4.17
C GLY A 451 -2.91 -22.42 -5.30
N MET A 452 -3.72 -22.41 -6.37
CA MET A 452 -3.50 -23.25 -7.55
C MET A 452 -2.19 -22.91 -8.26
N PHE A 453 -1.91 -21.62 -8.43
CA PHE A 453 -0.76 -21.17 -9.19
C PHE A 453 0.56 -21.41 -8.45
N GLU A 454 0.66 -21.06 -7.16
CA GLU A 454 1.84 -21.36 -6.35
C GLU A 454 2.04 -22.88 -6.22
N TRP A 455 0.96 -23.66 -6.10
CA TRP A 455 1.04 -25.12 -6.13
C TRP A 455 1.60 -25.65 -7.46
N ALA A 456 1.14 -25.13 -8.59
CA ALA A 456 1.64 -25.50 -9.92
C ALA A 456 3.13 -25.18 -10.07
N VAL A 457 3.57 -23.99 -9.65
CA VAL A 457 4.99 -23.59 -9.64
C VAL A 457 5.81 -24.52 -8.73
N ARG A 458 5.34 -24.78 -7.50
CA ARG A 458 6.06 -25.61 -6.50
C ARG A 458 6.20 -27.06 -6.91
N THR A 459 5.20 -27.60 -7.60
CA THR A 459 5.18 -28.99 -8.08
C THR A 459 5.86 -29.19 -9.43
N GLY A 460 6.39 -28.13 -10.05
CA GLY A 460 7.01 -28.21 -11.37
C GLY A 460 6.01 -28.40 -12.51
N ARG A 461 4.71 -28.14 -12.29
CA ARG A 461 3.71 -28.13 -13.38
C ARG A 461 3.78 -26.85 -14.21
N LEU A 462 4.33 -25.79 -13.64
CA LEU A 462 4.58 -24.52 -14.32
C LEU A 462 6.05 -24.12 -14.15
N HIS A 463 6.80 -24.08 -15.26
CA HIS A 463 8.26 -23.89 -15.25
C HIS A 463 8.72 -22.44 -15.49
N HIS A 464 7.81 -21.47 -15.63
CA HIS A 464 8.19 -20.12 -16.04
C HIS A 464 8.81 -19.31 -14.88
N PRO A 465 10.03 -18.75 -15.01
CA PRO A 465 10.68 -18.02 -13.91
C PRO A 465 9.89 -16.80 -13.42
N ASN A 466 9.20 -16.10 -14.32
CA ASN A 466 8.36 -14.95 -13.92
C ASN A 466 7.06 -15.40 -13.25
N ALA A 467 6.61 -16.64 -13.47
CA ALA A 467 5.44 -17.17 -12.77
C ALA A 467 5.73 -17.22 -11.27
N ALA A 468 6.89 -17.74 -10.86
CA ALA A 468 7.26 -17.80 -9.43
C ALA A 468 7.26 -16.44 -8.70
N LEU A 469 7.31 -15.31 -9.42
CA LEU A 469 7.28 -13.96 -8.85
C LEU A 469 5.87 -13.42 -8.60
N VAL A 470 4.83 -14.09 -9.10
CA VAL A 470 3.44 -13.70 -8.91
C VAL A 470 3.07 -13.79 -7.43
N PHE A 471 3.33 -14.92 -6.78
CA PHE A 471 3.05 -15.12 -5.35
C PHE A 471 3.67 -14.04 -4.43
N PRO A 472 5.00 -13.78 -4.44
CA PRO A 472 5.57 -12.75 -3.59
C PRO A 472 5.03 -11.35 -3.87
N LEU A 473 4.77 -11.02 -5.13
CA LEU A 473 4.21 -9.70 -5.50
C LEU A 473 2.81 -9.53 -4.91
N LEU A 474 1.97 -10.54 -5.01
CA LEU A 474 0.60 -10.49 -4.52
C LEU A 474 0.51 -10.48 -3.01
N VAL A 475 1.39 -11.22 -2.32
CA VAL A 475 1.50 -11.15 -0.85
C VAL A 475 1.95 -9.75 -0.42
N ALA A 476 2.91 -9.14 -1.12
CA ALA A 476 3.33 -7.77 -0.84
C ALA A 476 2.22 -6.74 -1.13
N VAL A 477 1.51 -6.88 -2.25
CA VAL A 477 0.38 -6.02 -2.61
C VAL A 477 -0.77 -6.18 -1.63
N GLY A 478 -1.14 -7.41 -1.26
CA GLY A 478 -2.18 -7.68 -0.25
C GLY A 478 -1.82 -7.08 1.11
N GLY A 479 -0.56 -7.21 1.55
CA GLY A 479 -0.08 -6.54 2.76
C GLY A 479 -0.12 -5.01 2.65
N ALA A 480 0.23 -4.44 1.50
CA ALA A 480 0.14 -3.00 1.26
C ALA A 480 -1.31 -2.50 1.26
N MET A 481 -2.22 -3.25 0.63
CA MET A 481 -3.64 -2.91 0.57
C MET A 481 -4.31 -3.00 1.94
N LEU A 482 -3.96 -4.01 2.75
CA LEU A 482 -4.41 -4.15 4.14
C LEU A 482 -3.99 -2.94 4.99
N LEU A 483 -2.80 -2.40 4.75
CA LEU A 483 -2.34 -1.19 5.44
C LEU A 483 -3.14 0.05 5.02
N THR A 484 -3.63 0.11 3.79
CA THR A 484 -4.36 1.28 3.28
C THR A 484 -5.87 1.21 3.42
N HIS A 485 -6.41 0.07 3.84
CA HIS A 485 -7.84 -0.11 3.98
C HIS A 485 -8.33 0.55 5.27
N THR A 486 -9.28 1.48 5.15
CA THR A 486 -9.94 2.13 6.29
C THR A 486 -11.34 1.57 6.44
N HIS A 487 -11.70 1.09 7.64
CA HIS A 487 -13.06 0.68 7.91
C HIS A 487 -13.96 1.91 8.08
N GLN A 488 -15.09 1.95 7.36
CA GLN A 488 -16.15 2.94 7.59
C GLN A 488 -16.94 2.55 8.84
N ILE A 489 -16.34 2.73 10.02
CA ILE A 489 -17.00 2.45 11.30
C ILE A 489 -17.40 3.77 11.93
N SER A 490 -18.61 3.83 12.48
CA SER A 490 -19.18 5.02 13.12
C SER A 490 -18.43 5.46 14.39
N ASN A 491 -17.60 4.58 14.97
CA ASN A 491 -16.81 4.81 16.17
C ASN A 491 -15.30 4.84 15.88
N VAL A 492 -14.68 6.00 16.14
CA VAL A 492 -13.24 6.26 15.96
C VAL A 492 -12.36 5.33 16.80
N LYS A 493 -12.80 4.97 18.02
CA LYS A 493 -12.05 4.05 18.89
C LYS A 493 -12.00 2.63 18.32
N ASP A 494 -13.13 2.14 17.84
CA ASP A 494 -13.23 0.77 17.31
C ASP A 494 -12.42 0.65 16.02
N GLN A 495 -12.48 1.68 15.17
CA GLN A 495 -11.62 1.78 13.98
C GLN A 495 -10.13 1.68 14.35
N LEU A 496 -9.68 2.42 15.38
CA LEU A 496 -8.30 2.34 15.83
C LEU A 496 -7.94 0.96 16.41
N LEU A 497 -8.81 0.36 17.23
CA LEU A 497 -8.55 -0.96 17.80
C LEU A 497 -8.39 -2.04 16.72
N ILE A 498 -9.15 -1.93 15.64
CA ILE A 498 -8.98 -2.77 14.46
C ILE A 498 -7.64 -2.47 13.78
N GLU A 499 -7.32 -1.21 13.52
CA GLU A 499 -6.06 -0.82 12.88
C GLU A 499 -4.82 -1.27 13.64
N LEU A 500 -4.87 -1.26 14.98
CA LEU A 500 -3.79 -1.76 15.85
C LEU A 500 -3.51 -3.25 15.65
N THR A 501 -4.53 -4.05 15.33
CA THR A 501 -4.36 -5.47 15.02
C THR A 501 -3.93 -5.68 13.56
N HIS A 502 -4.51 -4.91 12.63
CA HIS A 502 -4.29 -5.03 11.18
C HIS A 502 -2.91 -4.52 10.73
N THR A 503 -2.35 -3.53 11.42
CA THR A 503 -1.05 -2.97 11.06
C THR A 503 0.09 -3.99 11.14
N PRO A 504 0.27 -4.77 12.25
CA PRO A 504 1.24 -5.86 12.31
C PRO A 504 1.01 -6.96 11.25
N LEU A 505 -0.25 -7.29 10.96
CA LEU A 505 -0.66 -8.22 9.90
C LEU A 505 -0.16 -7.74 8.53
N ALA A 506 -0.43 -6.47 8.21
CA ALA A 506 -0.03 -5.82 6.97
C ALA A 506 1.50 -5.77 6.81
N LEU A 507 2.22 -5.33 7.84
CA LEU A 507 3.69 -5.28 7.86
C LEU A 507 4.30 -6.68 7.67
N SER A 508 3.71 -7.71 8.29
CA SER A 508 4.15 -9.10 8.13
C SER A 508 3.90 -9.59 6.71
N GLY A 509 2.78 -9.24 6.09
CA GLY A 509 2.48 -9.53 4.67
C GLY A 509 3.50 -8.88 3.72
N VAL A 510 3.77 -7.58 3.90
CA VAL A 510 4.78 -6.85 3.12
C VAL A 510 6.16 -7.50 3.28
N ALA A 511 6.57 -7.81 4.52
CA ALA A 511 7.83 -8.48 4.79
C ALA A 511 7.91 -9.88 4.15
N ALA A 512 6.83 -10.66 4.22
CA ALA A 512 6.75 -11.99 3.63
C ALA A 512 6.90 -11.94 2.10
N GLY A 513 6.19 -11.03 1.43
CA GLY A 513 6.23 -10.87 -0.02
C GLY A 513 7.63 -10.53 -0.51
N TRP A 514 8.27 -9.53 0.10
CA TRP A 514 9.62 -9.12 -0.30
C TRP A 514 10.73 -10.09 0.12
N ALA A 515 10.57 -10.81 1.24
CA ALA A 515 11.47 -11.89 1.62
C ALA A 515 11.38 -13.07 0.64
N ARG A 516 10.18 -13.45 0.20
CA ARG A 516 9.99 -14.47 -0.84
C ARG A 516 10.54 -13.99 -2.20
N TRP A 517 10.41 -12.70 -2.53
CA TRP A 517 11.06 -12.11 -3.71
C TRP A 517 12.59 -12.29 -3.66
N LEU A 518 13.23 -12.00 -2.51
CA LEU A 518 14.66 -12.21 -2.34
C LEU A 518 15.06 -13.67 -2.45
N GLU A 519 14.31 -14.57 -1.84
CA GLU A 519 14.61 -16.01 -1.91
C GLU A 519 14.76 -16.47 -3.36
N LEU A 520 13.86 -16.03 -4.24
CA LEU A 520 13.86 -16.42 -5.65
C LEU A 520 14.93 -15.71 -6.49
N ARG A 521 15.31 -14.48 -6.12
CA ARG A 521 16.11 -13.58 -6.97
C ARG A 521 17.56 -13.39 -6.50
N LEU A 522 17.85 -13.66 -5.23
CA LEU A 522 19.14 -13.41 -4.60
C LEU A 522 19.92 -14.71 -4.38
N PRO A 523 21.11 -14.87 -4.99
CA PRO A 523 21.91 -16.07 -4.78
C PRO A 523 22.59 -16.11 -3.41
N GLY A 524 22.99 -17.32 -2.98
CA GLY A 524 23.87 -17.53 -1.84
C GLY A 524 23.20 -17.38 -0.46
N ARG A 525 23.93 -16.83 0.51
CA ARG A 525 23.46 -16.71 1.92
C ARG A 525 22.21 -15.83 2.05
N GLY A 526 22.11 -14.75 1.31
CA GLY A 526 20.99 -13.81 1.41
C GLY A 526 19.65 -14.44 1.02
N GLY A 527 19.58 -15.12 -0.13
CA GLY A 527 18.36 -15.85 -0.53
C GLY A 527 18.01 -16.99 0.44
N ARG A 528 19.02 -17.65 1.02
CA ARG A 528 18.80 -18.66 2.07
C ARG A 528 18.17 -18.06 3.33
N ILE A 529 18.61 -16.90 3.80
CA ILE A 529 18.00 -16.25 4.96
C ILE A 529 16.56 -15.84 4.61
N ALA A 530 16.37 -15.18 3.47
CA ALA A 530 15.06 -14.68 3.08
C ALA A 530 13.99 -15.79 2.94
N GLY A 531 14.39 -16.98 2.49
CA GLY A 531 13.49 -18.12 2.43
C GLY A 531 13.06 -18.71 3.79
N TRP A 532 13.74 -18.36 4.89
CA TRP A 532 13.29 -18.65 6.26
C TRP A 532 12.42 -17.53 6.83
N VAL A 533 12.59 -16.28 6.36
CA VAL A 533 11.88 -15.12 6.87
C VAL A 533 10.41 -15.14 6.47
N TRP A 534 10.09 -15.36 5.19
CA TRP A 534 8.69 -15.25 4.74
C TRP A 534 7.72 -16.27 5.37
N PRO A 535 8.09 -17.55 5.63
CA PRO A 535 7.19 -18.47 6.32
C PRO A 535 6.99 -18.09 7.78
N VAL A 536 8.03 -17.53 8.44
CA VAL A 536 7.93 -17.02 9.81
C VAL A 536 6.95 -15.85 9.87
N CYS A 537 6.94 -14.96 8.89
CA CYS A 537 5.92 -13.92 8.79
C CYS A 537 4.50 -14.50 8.70
N PHE A 538 4.30 -15.62 7.98
CA PHE A 538 3.00 -16.32 7.95
C PHE A 538 2.65 -16.92 9.31
N LEU A 539 3.62 -17.48 10.04
CA LEU A 539 3.37 -17.93 11.41
C LEU A 539 2.91 -16.77 12.32
N LEU A 540 3.58 -15.63 12.24
CA LEU A 540 3.21 -14.43 13.01
C LEU A 540 1.80 -13.97 12.67
N VAL A 541 1.44 -13.91 11.38
CA VAL A 541 0.07 -13.62 10.94
C VAL A 541 -0.92 -14.62 11.52
N GLY A 542 -0.64 -15.92 11.44
CA GLY A 542 -1.49 -16.96 11.99
C GLY A 542 -1.70 -16.82 13.50
N ILE A 543 -0.64 -16.50 14.25
CA ILE A 543 -0.69 -16.27 15.70
C ILE A 543 -1.52 -15.03 16.04
N ILE A 544 -1.30 -13.91 15.33
CA ILE A 544 -2.07 -12.68 15.55
C ILE A 544 -3.55 -12.92 15.29
N LEU A 545 -3.89 -13.66 14.22
CA LEU A 545 -5.26 -14.03 13.90
C LEU A 545 -5.86 -14.96 14.96
N LEU A 546 -5.11 -15.90 15.53
CA LEU A 546 -5.58 -16.76 16.62
C LEU A 546 -5.84 -16.00 17.93
N TRP A 547 -5.17 -14.87 18.13
CA TRP A 547 -5.39 -13.98 19.27
C TRP A 547 -6.32 -12.81 18.93
N TYR A 548 -6.89 -12.79 17.72
CA TYR A 548 -7.75 -11.71 17.29
C TYR A 548 -9.00 -11.62 18.16
N ARG A 549 -9.39 -10.38 18.47
CA ARG A 549 -10.67 -10.05 19.10
C ARG A 549 -11.31 -8.98 18.23
N GLU A 550 -12.63 -9.01 18.14
CA GLU A 550 -13.44 -8.11 17.30
C GLU A 550 -13.90 -6.88 18.11
N ALA A 551 -13.91 -5.68 17.49
CA ALA A 551 -14.06 -4.39 18.20
C ALA A 551 -15.51 -4.12 18.56
#